data_AF-A0A7S3S6H7-F1
#
_entry.id   AF-A0A7S3S6H7-F1
#
_cell.length_a   1.000
_cell.length_b   1.000
_cell.length_c   1.000
_cell.angle_alpha   90.00
_cell.angle_beta   90.00
_cell.angle_gamma   90.00
#
_symmetry.space_group_name_H-M   'P 1'
#
loop_
_entity.id
_entity.type
_entity.pdbx_description
1 polymer ?
#
loop_
_entity_poly.entity_id
_entity_poly.type
_entity_poly.pdbx_seq_one_letter_code
_entity_poly.pdbx_strand_id
1 'polypeptide(L)'
;TLCMGAPTEDLGATLAFGGGGGLGSIAPPATLASGTPLSANGLHHRSAGETRWRWVAKEEKVDLNEGDHVALLLESPPGSGNPGPTRDLVADEAVCLLGVEIQRP
;
A
#
# COMPACT_ATOMS: atom_id res chain seq x y z
N THR A 1 -42.90 48.23 -4.21
CA THR A 1 -42.34 47.84 -5.52
C THR A 1 -42.16 46.34 -5.55
N LEU A 2 -42.61 45.73 -6.64
CA LEU A 2 -42.87 44.30 -6.81
C LEU A 2 -41.64 43.39 -6.61
N CYS A 3 -41.85 42.31 -5.85
CA CYS A 3 -41.11 41.05 -5.94
C CYS A 3 -41.72 40.19 -7.05
N MET A 4 -40.91 39.69 -8.00
CA MET A 4 -41.19 38.50 -8.84
C MET A 4 -39.91 38.12 -9.58
N GLY A 5 -39.47 36.86 -9.47
CA GLY A 5 -38.29 36.34 -10.17
C GLY A 5 -38.01 34.86 -9.90
N ALA A 6 -38.90 34.02 -10.44
CA ALA A 6 -38.81 32.59 -10.82
C ALA A 6 -38.16 31.52 -9.90
N PRO A 7 -38.81 30.35 -9.72
CA PRO A 7 -38.16 29.14 -9.23
C PRO A 7 -37.39 28.46 -10.36
N THR A 8 -36.11 28.14 -10.15
CA THR A 8 -35.43 27.09 -10.92
C THR A 8 -35.49 25.80 -10.12
N GLU A 9 -36.45 24.97 -10.47
CA GLU A 9 -36.38 23.54 -10.23
C GLU A 9 -35.24 23.01 -11.10
N ASP A 10 -34.14 22.58 -10.49
CA ASP A 10 -33.21 21.67 -11.14
C ASP A 10 -33.34 20.30 -10.48
N LEU A 11 -34.05 19.43 -11.20
CA LEU A 11 -34.17 18.01 -10.99
C LEU A 11 -32.79 17.37 -11.19
N GLY A 12 -31.94 17.49 -10.16
CA GLY A 12 -30.76 16.67 -10.02
C GLY A 12 -31.19 15.23 -9.78
N ALA A 13 -31.37 14.48 -10.87
CA ALA A 13 -31.67 13.06 -10.88
C ALA A 13 -30.65 12.29 -10.02
N THR A 14 -31.05 11.92 -8.81
CA THR A 14 -30.36 10.92 -8.00
C THR A 14 -30.47 9.59 -8.75
N LEU A 15 -29.47 9.27 -9.58
CA LEU A 15 -29.33 7.94 -10.15
C LEU A 15 -29.06 6.96 -9.01
N ALA A 16 -30.12 6.26 -8.60
CA ALA A 16 -30.00 5.08 -7.77
C ALA A 16 -29.26 4.01 -8.58
N PHE A 17 -27.96 3.86 -8.32
CA PHE A 17 -27.19 2.73 -8.84
C PHE A 17 -27.54 1.48 -8.02
N GLY A 18 -28.73 0.95 -8.29
CA GLY A 18 -29.12 -0.40 -7.92
C GLY A 18 -28.40 -1.38 -8.84
N GLY A 19 -27.52 -2.19 -8.29
CA GLY A 19 -26.82 -3.23 -9.03
C GLY A 19 -26.13 -4.18 -8.07
N GLY A 20 -26.90 -5.10 -7.50
CA GLY A 20 -26.40 -6.21 -6.71
C GLY A 20 -25.47 -7.10 -7.53
N GLY A 21 -24.21 -6.71 -7.64
CA GLY A 21 -23.10 -7.63 -7.85
C GLY A 21 -22.61 -8.00 -6.46
N GLY A 22 -22.79 -9.25 -6.04
CA GLY A 22 -22.15 -9.74 -4.84
C GLY A 22 -20.67 -9.41 -4.92
N LEU A 23 -20.20 -8.51 -4.06
CA LEU A 23 -18.79 -8.38 -3.79
C LEU A 23 -18.40 -9.74 -3.26
N GLY A 24 -17.87 -10.60 -4.14
CA GLY A 24 -17.28 -11.86 -3.74
C GLY A 24 -16.34 -11.50 -2.60
N SER A 25 -16.60 -12.04 -1.42
CA SER A 25 -15.73 -11.84 -0.27
C SER A 25 -14.37 -12.39 -0.69
N ILE A 26 -13.48 -11.50 -1.16
CA ILE A 26 -12.10 -11.86 -1.46
C ILE A 26 -11.53 -12.20 -0.11
N ALA A 27 -11.40 -13.49 0.18
CA ALA A 27 -10.75 -13.95 1.38
C ALA A 27 -9.35 -13.29 1.42
N PRO A 28 -8.93 -12.75 2.56
CA PRO A 28 -7.62 -12.13 2.66
C PRO A 28 -6.54 -13.14 2.22
N PRO A 29 -5.44 -12.67 1.61
CA PRO A 29 -4.32 -13.53 1.23
C PRO A 29 -3.91 -14.39 2.42
N ALA A 30 -3.66 -15.68 2.19
CA ALA A 30 -3.19 -16.57 3.24
C ALA A 30 -1.75 -16.21 3.61
N THR A 31 -1.52 -15.91 4.89
CA THR A 31 -0.18 -15.65 5.42
C THR A 31 0.68 -16.89 5.29
N LEU A 32 1.82 -16.75 4.62
CA LEU A 32 2.79 -17.83 4.42
C LEU A 32 3.82 -17.89 5.54
N ALA A 33 4.22 -16.73 6.07
CA ALA A 33 5.19 -16.63 7.15
C ALA A 33 4.90 -15.41 8.02
N SER A 34 5.49 -15.38 9.21
CA SER A 34 5.61 -14.16 10.03
C SER A 34 7.06 -13.96 10.38
N GLY A 35 7.48 -12.70 10.49
CA GLY A 35 8.85 -12.33 10.86
C GLY A 35 8.91 -11.11 11.75
N THR A 36 10.07 -10.90 12.35
CA THR A 36 10.41 -9.66 13.06
C THR A 36 11.77 -9.16 12.58
N PRO A 37 11.93 -7.86 12.28
CA PRO A 37 13.22 -7.34 11.86
C PRO A 37 14.20 -7.40 13.02
N LEU A 38 15.35 -8.02 12.79
CA LEU A 38 16.45 -8.10 13.77
C LEU A 38 17.47 -6.96 13.60
N SER A 39 17.46 -6.31 12.44
CA SER A 39 18.35 -5.20 12.13
C SER A 39 18.02 -3.97 12.99
N ALA A 40 19.03 -3.17 13.35
CA ALA A 40 18.82 -1.92 14.09
C ALA A 40 17.97 -0.90 13.32
N ASN A 41 17.97 -0.98 11.99
CA ASN A 41 17.29 -0.02 11.11
C ASN A 41 15.90 -0.49 10.65
N GLY A 42 15.42 -1.63 11.18
CA GLY A 42 14.17 -2.25 10.73
C GLY A 42 14.31 -2.94 9.37
N LEU A 43 13.22 -2.97 8.60
CA LEU A 43 13.18 -3.36 7.20
C LEU A 43 12.10 -2.57 6.45
N HIS A 44 12.15 -2.62 5.12
CA HIS A 44 11.07 -2.15 4.27
C HIS A 44 10.29 -3.33 3.70
N HIS A 45 9.00 -3.40 3.98
CA HIS A 45 8.08 -4.41 3.45
C HIS A 45 7.17 -3.77 2.41
N ARG A 46 6.91 -4.47 1.31
CA ARG A 46 5.94 -4.06 0.31
C ARG A 46 5.06 -5.26 -0.01
N SER A 47 3.77 -5.13 0.27
CA SER A 47 2.83 -6.21 -0.06
C SER A 47 2.68 -6.39 -1.56
N ALA A 48 2.35 -7.60 -1.98
CA ALA A 48 2.11 -7.92 -3.38
C ALA A 48 1.09 -6.96 -4.02
N GLY A 49 1.50 -6.29 -5.10
CA GLY A 49 0.67 -5.32 -5.82
C GLY A 49 0.63 -3.90 -5.21
N GLU A 50 1.26 -3.66 -4.07
CA GLU A 50 1.38 -2.31 -3.52
C GLU A 50 2.48 -1.50 -4.21
N THR A 51 2.29 -0.18 -4.23
CA THR A 51 3.22 0.79 -4.82
C THR A 51 4.05 1.53 -3.77
N ARG A 52 4.01 1.08 -2.52
CA ARG A 52 4.71 1.73 -1.41
C ARG A 52 5.45 0.70 -0.57
N TRP A 53 6.64 1.08 -0.14
CA TRP A 53 7.35 0.42 0.93
C TRP A 53 6.81 0.93 2.26
N ARG A 54 6.38 0.01 3.13
CA ARG A 54 6.12 0.25 4.53
C ARG A 54 7.38 -0.01 5.33
N TRP A 55 7.78 0.93 6.18
CA TRP A 55 8.86 0.71 7.13
C TRP A 55 8.34 -0.06 8.34
N VAL A 56 9.03 -1.15 8.68
CA VAL A 56 8.73 -2.02 9.82
C VAL A 56 9.91 -1.90 10.79
N ALA A 57 9.63 -1.43 12.00
CA ALA A 57 10.66 -1.17 13.00
C ALA A 57 11.28 -2.47 13.52
N LYS A 58 12.46 -2.38 14.15
CA LYS A 58 13.06 -3.49 14.88
C LYS A 58 12.04 -4.10 15.85
N GLU A 59 11.97 -5.44 15.89
CA GLU A 59 11.06 -6.22 16.74
C GLU A 59 9.55 -6.07 16.44
N GLU A 60 9.14 -5.25 15.47
CA GLU A 60 7.75 -5.19 15.02
C GLU A 60 7.41 -6.45 14.20
N LYS A 61 6.29 -7.10 14.50
CA LYS A 61 5.83 -8.28 13.76
C LYS A 61 5.30 -7.87 12.39
N VAL A 62 5.74 -8.57 11.35
CA VAL A 62 5.19 -8.48 9.99
C VAL A 62 4.68 -9.85 9.55
N ASP A 63 3.48 -9.87 8.99
CA ASP A 63 2.92 -11.04 8.33
C ASP A 63 3.23 -10.96 6.83
N LEU A 64 3.76 -12.05 6.29
CA LEU A 64 4.30 -12.14 4.94
C LEU A 64 3.41 -13.06 4.12
N ASN A 65 2.93 -12.52 3.00
CA ASN A 65 2.07 -13.21 2.05
C ASN A 65 2.84 -13.53 0.76
N GLU A 66 2.23 -14.35 -0.09
CA GLU A 66 2.75 -14.64 -1.41
C GLU A 66 2.90 -13.36 -2.25
N GLY A 67 4.06 -13.19 -2.89
CA GLY A 67 4.41 -12.05 -3.73
C GLY A 67 4.91 -10.82 -2.96
N ASP A 68 4.94 -10.86 -1.63
CA ASP A 68 5.47 -9.77 -0.83
C ASP A 68 6.98 -9.60 -1.02
N HIS A 69 7.45 -8.35 -1.03
CA HIS A 69 8.86 -7.99 -1.06
C HIS A 69 9.32 -7.49 0.31
N VAL A 70 10.47 -7.95 0.76
CA VAL A 70 11.13 -7.48 1.98
C VAL A 70 12.53 -7.00 1.63
N ALA A 71 12.77 -5.70 1.76
CA ALA A 71 14.07 -5.08 1.55
C ALA A 71 14.80 -4.87 2.89
N LEU A 72 16.01 -5.41 2.98
CA LEU A 72 16.94 -5.15 4.08
C LEU A 72 17.78 -3.91 3.82
N LEU A 73 18.00 -3.59 2.54
CA LEU A 73 18.70 -2.39 2.11
C LEU A 73 17.99 -1.79 0.90
N LEU A 74 17.39 -0.62 1.11
CA LEU A 74 16.95 0.27 0.05
C LEU A 74 17.98 1.36 -0.19
N GLU A 75 18.03 1.86 -1.40
CA GLU A 75 18.68 3.12 -1.76
C GLU A 75 17.63 4.13 -2.23
N SER A 76 17.74 5.38 -1.78
CA SER A 76 16.79 6.45 -2.12
C SER A 76 17.48 7.82 -2.10
N PRO A 77 17.40 8.63 -3.17
CA PRO A 77 16.83 8.29 -4.48
C PRO A 77 17.65 7.22 -5.22
N PRO A 78 17.09 6.56 -6.25
CA PRO A 78 17.82 5.58 -7.05
C PRO A 78 19.03 6.21 -7.75
N GLY A 79 20.16 5.51 -7.73
CA GLY A 79 21.46 5.97 -8.26
C GLY A 79 22.27 6.87 -7.33
N SER A 80 21.79 7.16 -6.11
CA SER A 80 22.48 8.05 -5.17
C SER A 80 23.54 7.35 -4.30
N GLY A 81 23.45 6.03 -4.14
CA GLY A 81 24.23 5.29 -3.14
C GLY A 81 23.88 5.59 -1.68
N ASN A 82 22.89 6.44 -1.42
CA ASN A 82 22.43 6.74 -0.06
C ASN A 82 21.43 5.69 0.42
N PRO A 83 21.54 5.21 1.67
CA PRO A 83 20.55 4.30 2.22
C PRO A 83 19.17 4.96 2.29
N GLY A 84 18.13 4.17 2.08
CA GLY A 84 16.74 4.60 2.23
C GLY A 84 16.43 5.04 3.66
N PRO A 85 15.58 6.07 3.85
CA PRO A 85 15.21 6.54 5.18
C PRO A 85 14.36 5.51 5.95
N THR A 86 14.39 5.57 7.28
CA THR A 86 13.58 4.75 8.20
C THR A 86 12.14 5.26 8.29
N ARG A 87 11.44 5.26 7.16
CA ARG A 87 10.02 5.64 7.00
C ARG A 87 9.46 4.99 5.74
N ASP A 88 8.15 5.06 5.58
CA ASP A 88 7.47 4.63 4.35
C ASP A 88 7.93 5.44 3.13
N LEU A 89 8.00 4.78 1.98
CA LEU A 89 8.49 5.35 0.73
C LEU A 89 7.61 4.91 -0.44
N VAL A 90 7.49 5.72 -1.48
CA VAL A 90 6.90 5.25 -2.74
C VAL A 90 7.91 4.31 -3.42
N ALA A 91 7.42 3.28 -4.10
CA ALA A 91 8.26 2.24 -4.67
C ALA A 91 9.23 2.72 -5.75
N ASP A 92 8.91 3.81 -6.45
CA ASP A 92 9.75 4.42 -7.48
C ASP A 92 10.77 5.43 -6.92
N GLU A 93 10.58 5.90 -5.68
CA GLU A 93 11.52 6.76 -4.96
C GLU A 93 12.72 5.97 -4.40
N ALA A 94 12.69 4.63 -4.46
CA ALA A 94 13.73 3.78 -3.92
C ALA A 94 14.04 2.58 -4.82
N VAL A 95 15.28 2.08 -4.76
CA VAL A 95 15.68 0.81 -5.39
C VAL A 95 16.06 -0.19 -4.31
N CYS A 96 15.58 -1.44 -4.44
CA CYS A 96 15.97 -2.53 -3.55
C CYS A 96 17.35 -3.05 -3.94
N LEU A 97 18.34 -2.81 -3.09
CA LEU A 97 19.70 -3.30 -3.27
C LEU A 97 19.87 -4.71 -2.72
N LEU A 98 19.21 -5.01 -1.60
CA LEU A 98 19.20 -6.33 -0.99
C LEU A 98 17.86 -6.62 -0.34
N GLY A 99 17.26 -7.76 -0.71
CA GLY A 99 15.98 -8.19 -0.19
C GLY A 99 15.61 -9.60 -0.61
N VAL A 100 14.40 -10.00 -0.25
CA VAL A 100 13.79 -11.29 -0.61
C VAL A 100 12.37 -11.07 -1.11
N GLU A 101 11.94 -11.92 -2.02
CA GLU A 101 10.54 -12.06 -2.43
C GLU A 101 9.99 -13.34 -1.81
N ILE A 102 8.79 -13.28 -1.27
CA ILE A 102 8.13 -14.41 -0.65
C ILE A 102 7.31 -15.14 -1.71
N GLN A 103 7.71 -16.36 -2.05
CA GLN A 103 7.01 -17.20 -3.03
C GLN A 103 6.51 -18.47 -2.37
N ARG A 104 5.42 -19.04 -2.91
CA ARG A 104 5.05 -20.41 -2.55
C ARG A 104 6.10 -21.38 -3.10
N PRO A 105 6.42 -22.45 -2.35
CA PRO A 105 7.28 -23.51 -2.84
C PRO A 105 6.66 -24.26 -4.03
#